data_AF-A0A523GQX2-F1
#
_entry.id   AF-A0A523GQX2-F1
#
_cell.length_a   1.000
_cell.length_b   1.000
_cell.length_c   1.000
_cell.angle_alpha   90.00
_cell.angle_beta   90.00
_cell.angle_gamma   90.00
#
_symmetry.space_group_name_H-M   'P 1'
#
loop_
_entity.id
_entity.type
_entity.pdbx_description
1 polymer ?
#
loop_
_entity_poly.entity_id
_entity_poly.type
_entity_poly.pdbx_seq_one_letter_code
_entity_poly.pdbx_strand_id
1 'polypeptide(L)'
;MPELNSIIKKVALADQFIAVRSFTEKLCNTLETEDMVLQSMTDASPTRWHLAHTTWFFESFVLKQFDPSYRSFHPEFDFLFNSYYVQAGKRFCRSDRGLLSRPTVNTVMAFRRHINDVIPILINKVLGTAAEREFFRVLEIGLNHEQQHQELILTDIKHALSLNPLQPAIFPGDIPRATPPGRIQWESISEGIYELGTDLESFHFDNEGPRHKQYLSSYHIADRTVTNEEFLEFIKAGGYSNQVLWLDKAWAEISAEQWKRPCYWNESDDGWTEYTMYGTRPLDMNAPVCHISYYEADAYA
;
A
#
# COMPACT_ATOMS: atom_id res chain seq x y z
N MET A 1 -30.68 1.78 24.42
CA MET A 1 -30.27 2.30 23.09
C MET A 1 -28.74 2.42 22.95
N PRO A 2 -27.98 2.99 23.91
CA PRO A 2 -26.51 3.04 23.83
C PRO A 2 -25.83 1.66 23.80
N GLU A 3 -26.31 0.72 24.60
CA GLU A 3 -25.78 -0.66 24.64
C GLU A 3 -26.00 -1.43 23.34
N LEU A 4 -27.15 -1.26 22.68
CA LEU A 4 -27.45 -1.89 21.39
C LEU A 4 -26.54 -1.33 20.27
N ASN A 5 -26.30 -0.02 20.25
CA ASN A 5 -25.37 0.62 19.31
C ASN A 5 -23.91 0.19 19.55
N SER A 6 -23.53 -0.03 20.82
CA SER A 6 -22.24 -0.62 21.18
C SER A 6 -22.12 -2.06 20.65
N ILE A 7 -23.14 -2.90 20.83
CA ILE A 7 -23.18 -4.29 20.32
C ILE A 7 -23.11 -4.36 18.79
N ILE A 8 -23.80 -3.47 18.08
CA ILE A 8 -23.77 -3.42 16.60
C ILE A 8 -22.37 -3.02 16.09
N LYS A 9 -21.74 -2.01 16.70
CA LYS A 9 -20.36 -1.63 16.36
C LYS A 9 -19.36 -2.76 16.64
N LYS A 10 -19.61 -3.58 17.66
CA LYS A 10 -18.76 -4.73 18.06
C LYS A 10 -18.77 -5.88 17.06
N VAL A 11 -19.96 -6.30 16.63
CA VAL A 11 -20.10 -7.36 15.61
C VAL A 11 -19.46 -6.90 14.30
N ALA A 12 -19.70 -5.64 13.92
CA ALA A 12 -19.11 -5.05 12.73
C ALA A 12 -17.56 -5.08 12.75
N LEU A 13 -16.91 -4.81 13.89
CA LEU A 13 -15.45 -4.76 13.96
C LEU A 13 -14.80 -6.16 13.96
N ALA A 14 -15.43 -7.16 14.57
CA ALA A 14 -14.97 -8.55 14.49
C ALA A 14 -15.10 -9.09 13.05
N ASP A 15 -16.23 -8.79 12.39
CA ASP A 15 -16.44 -9.12 10.99
C ASP A 15 -15.46 -8.37 10.08
N GLN A 16 -15.16 -7.10 10.37
CA GLN A 16 -14.14 -6.32 9.68
C GLN A 16 -12.75 -6.93 9.88
N PHE A 17 -12.39 -7.37 11.08
CA PHE A 17 -11.14 -8.08 11.32
C PHE A 17 -11.04 -9.32 10.41
N ILE A 18 -12.05 -10.17 10.40
CA ILE A 18 -12.05 -11.35 9.53
C ILE A 18 -11.99 -10.97 8.05
N ALA A 19 -12.74 -9.95 7.63
CA ALA A 19 -12.79 -9.49 6.24
C ALA A 19 -11.45 -8.94 5.76
N VAL A 20 -10.82 -8.04 6.53
CA VAL A 20 -9.51 -7.46 6.21
C VAL A 20 -8.44 -8.55 6.17
N ARG A 21 -8.39 -9.42 7.18
CA ARG A 21 -7.40 -10.51 7.25
C ARG A 21 -7.55 -11.51 6.10
N SER A 22 -8.79 -11.87 5.76
CA SER A 22 -9.11 -12.76 4.62
C SER A 22 -8.77 -12.11 3.28
N PHE A 23 -8.96 -10.79 3.14
CA PHE A 23 -8.62 -10.09 1.91
C PHE A 23 -7.10 -10.13 1.64
N THR A 24 -6.27 -9.93 2.67
CA THR A 24 -4.81 -10.09 2.53
C THR A 24 -4.41 -11.48 2.03
N GLU A 25 -5.05 -12.54 2.54
CA GLU A 25 -4.78 -13.91 2.06
C GLU A 25 -5.24 -14.08 0.61
N LYS A 26 -6.41 -13.55 0.25
CA LYS A 26 -6.91 -13.55 -1.13
C LYS A 26 -5.94 -12.90 -2.11
N LEU A 27 -5.29 -11.78 -1.75
CA LEU A 27 -4.29 -11.12 -2.60
C LEU A 27 -3.07 -12.00 -2.86
N CYS A 28 -2.74 -12.90 -1.93
CA CYS A 28 -1.55 -13.75 -2.00
C CYS A 28 -1.84 -15.14 -2.60
N ASN A 29 -3.11 -15.49 -2.85
CA ASN A 29 -3.49 -16.86 -3.22
C ASN A 29 -2.96 -17.34 -4.58
N THR A 30 -2.54 -16.43 -5.45
CA THR A 30 -1.98 -16.77 -6.77
C THR A 30 -0.45 -16.81 -6.79
N LEU A 31 0.19 -16.44 -5.67
CA LEU A 31 1.65 -16.37 -5.58
C LEU A 31 2.23 -17.73 -5.23
N GLU A 32 3.34 -18.08 -5.85
CA GLU A 32 4.14 -19.24 -5.46
C GLU A 32 4.95 -18.96 -4.20
N THR A 33 5.49 -20.00 -3.57
CA THR A 33 6.30 -19.84 -2.35
C THR A 33 7.55 -18.99 -2.62
N GLU A 34 8.13 -19.15 -3.81
CA GLU A 34 9.31 -18.45 -4.31
C GLU A 34 9.03 -16.96 -4.50
N ASP A 35 7.84 -16.59 -4.97
CA ASP A 35 7.42 -15.21 -5.15
C ASP A 35 7.37 -14.46 -3.80
N MET A 36 6.87 -15.14 -2.77
CA MET A 36 6.65 -14.54 -1.45
C MET A 36 7.93 -14.24 -0.66
N VAL A 37 9.10 -14.64 -1.16
CA VAL A 37 10.40 -14.42 -0.50
C VAL A 37 11.26 -13.36 -1.20
N LEU A 38 10.83 -12.83 -2.34
CA LEU A 38 11.59 -11.85 -3.12
C LEU A 38 11.63 -10.48 -2.42
N GLN A 39 12.80 -9.84 -2.47
CA GLN A 39 12.95 -8.42 -2.20
C GLN A 39 13.65 -7.80 -3.41
N SER A 40 12.87 -7.13 -4.25
CA SER A 40 13.31 -6.65 -5.56
C SER A 40 14.04 -5.31 -5.52
N MET A 41 13.90 -4.56 -4.43
CA MET A 41 14.64 -3.34 -4.14
C MET A 41 14.58 -3.05 -2.63
N THR A 42 15.41 -2.12 -2.14
CA THR A 42 15.45 -1.74 -0.72
C THR A 42 14.10 -1.27 -0.19
N ASP A 43 13.30 -0.63 -1.05
CA ASP A 43 11.98 -0.12 -0.63
C ASP A 43 10.89 -1.20 -0.55
N ALA A 44 11.03 -2.26 -1.34
CA ALA A 44 10.13 -3.41 -1.31
C ALA A 44 10.43 -4.30 -0.09
N SER A 45 9.44 -5.05 0.37
CA SER A 45 9.62 -6.15 1.31
C SER A 45 8.98 -7.43 0.78
N PRO A 46 9.49 -8.62 1.16
CA PRO A 46 8.87 -9.86 0.73
C PRO A 46 7.41 -9.96 1.17
N THR A 47 6.52 -10.49 0.33
CA THR A 47 5.10 -10.69 0.69
C THR A 47 4.95 -11.46 2.00
N ARG A 48 5.80 -12.47 2.24
CA ARG A 48 5.83 -13.19 3.51
C ARG A 48 6.16 -12.29 4.71
N TRP A 49 7.02 -11.29 4.53
CA TRP A 49 7.30 -10.30 5.56
C TRP A 49 6.07 -9.41 5.82
N HIS A 50 5.34 -8.93 4.80
CA HIS A 50 4.08 -8.19 5.02
C HIS A 50 3.04 -9.03 5.78
N LEU A 51 2.88 -10.29 5.38
CA LEU A 51 2.00 -11.26 6.02
C LEU A 51 2.32 -11.46 7.51
N ALA A 52 3.61 -11.56 7.84
CA ALA A 52 4.06 -11.70 9.23
C ALA A 52 4.02 -10.39 10.00
N HIS A 53 4.37 -9.27 9.38
CA HIS A 53 4.41 -7.94 9.99
C HIS A 53 3.02 -7.47 10.45
N THR A 54 2.02 -7.57 9.59
CA THR A 54 0.63 -7.23 9.93
C THR A 54 0.13 -8.12 11.08
N THR A 55 0.55 -9.38 11.12
CA THR A 55 0.21 -10.33 12.19
C THR A 55 0.91 -10.00 13.50
N TRP A 56 2.18 -9.62 13.43
CA TRP A 56 2.98 -9.15 14.54
C TRP A 56 2.38 -7.88 15.17
N PHE A 57 1.79 -6.99 14.38
CA PHE A 57 1.09 -5.81 14.91
C PHE A 57 0.01 -6.23 15.93
N PHE A 58 -0.89 -7.14 15.54
CA PHE A 58 -1.95 -7.63 16.44
C PHE A 58 -1.37 -8.41 17.62
N GLU A 59 -0.33 -9.21 17.42
CA GLU A 59 0.33 -9.90 18.52
C GLU A 59 0.88 -8.90 19.56
N SER A 60 1.59 -7.88 19.11
CA SER A 60 2.35 -6.98 19.97
C SER A 60 1.51 -5.89 20.61
N PHE A 61 0.61 -5.27 19.84
CA PHE A 61 -0.16 -4.12 20.31
C PHE A 61 -1.56 -4.52 20.79
N VAL A 62 -2.07 -5.69 20.39
CA VAL A 62 -3.38 -6.17 20.87
C VAL A 62 -3.21 -7.30 21.89
N LEU A 63 -2.72 -8.47 21.50
CA LEU A 63 -2.73 -9.64 22.39
C LEU A 63 -1.87 -9.45 23.63
N LYS A 64 -0.61 -9.03 23.49
CA LYS A 64 0.29 -8.80 24.64
C LYS A 64 -0.20 -7.70 25.58
N GLN A 65 -0.95 -6.72 25.07
CA GLN A 65 -1.45 -5.60 25.88
C GLN A 65 -2.73 -5.95 26.64
N PHE A 66 -3.64 -6.71 26.02
CA PHE A 66 -5.00 -6.91 26.54
C PHE A 66 -5.27 -8.34 27.03
N ASP A 67 -4.36 -9.29 26.82
CA ASP A 67 -4.41 -10.63 27.43
C ASP A 67 -3.10 -10.94 28.19
N PRO A 68 -3.05 -10.74 29.52
CA PRO A 68 -1.86 -11.02 30.34
C PRO A 68 -1.42 -12.51 30.33
N SER A 69 -2.31 -13.42 29.94
CA SER A 69 -2.01 -14.85 29.83
C SER A 69 -1.38 -15.22 28.49
N TYR A 70 -1.41 -14.31 27.51
CA TYR A 70 -0.88 -14.57 26.17
C TYR A 70 0.61 -14.90 26.19
N ARG A 71 1.00 -15.78 25.29
CA ARG A 71 2.39 -16.19 25.05
C ARG A 71 2.66 -16.05 23.56
N SER A 72 3.77 -15.39 23.24
CA SER A 72 4.16 -15.16 21.85
C SER A 72 4.25 -16.46 21.06
N PHE A 73 3.81 -16.39 19.81
CA PHE A 73 3.90 -17.51 18.88
C PHE A 73 5.35 -17.97 18.68
N HIS A 74 6.29 -17.00 18.62
CA HIS A 74 7.72 -17.28 18.56
C HIS A 74 8.53 -16.13 19.19
N PRO A 75 9.55 -16.40 20.02
CA PRO A 75 10.27 -15.36 20.76
C PRO A 75 11.01 -14.35 19.88
N GLU A 76 11.51 -14.77 18.71
CA GLU A 76 12.27 -13.90 17.80
C GLU A 76 11.41 -13.08 16.83
N PHE A 77 10.09 -13.29 16.77
CA PHE A 77 9.25 -12.63 15.77
C PHE A 77 9.13 -11.13 15.98
N ASP A 78 9.25 -10.67 17.23
CA ASP A 78 9.34 -9.23 17.52
C ASP A 78 10.53 -8.56 16.84
N PHE A 79 11.69 -9.21 16.87
CA PHE A 79 12.89 -8.68 16.23
C PHE A 79 12.80 -8.71 14.70
N LEU A 80 12.26 -9.80 14.13
CA LEU A 80 12.20 -9.99 12.68
C LEU A 80 11.12 -9.14 12.00
N PHE A 81 10.00 -8.91 12.68
CA PHE A 81 8.80 -8.32 12.09
C PHE A 81 8.48 -6.93 12.64
N ASN A 82 9.26 -6.37 13.56
CA ASN A 82 9.17 -4.93 13.85
C ASN A 82 9.62 -4.11 12.63
N SER A 83 8.75 -3.24 12.13
CA SER A 83 9.03 -2.37 10.99
C SER A 83 9.97 -1.22 11.36
N TYR A 84 9.57 -0.39 12.32
CA TYR A 84 10.27 0.86 12.71
C TYR A 84 9.95 1.33 14.13
N TYR A 85 9.22 0.56 14.93
CA TYR A 85 8.86 0.94 16.29
C TYR A 85 10.07 0.79 17.21
N VAL A 86 10.86 1.86 17.36
CA VAL A 86 12.05 1.88 18.23
C VAL A 86 11.69 1.49 19.67
N GLN A 87 10.52 1.92 20.14
CA GLN A 87 10.03 1.59 21.48
C GLN A 87 9.66 0.09 21.64
N ALA A 88 9.36 -0.61 20.55
CA ALA A 88 9.08 -2.05 20.56
C ALA A 88 10.37 -2.92 20.54
N GLY A 89 11.55 -2.31 20.34
CA GLY A 89 12.84 -2.98 20.47
C GLY A 89 13.72 -2.92 19.22
N LYS A 90 14.77 -3.75 19.21
CA LYS A 90 15.66 -3.91 18.04
C LYS A 90 14.87 -4.48 16.86
N ARG A 91 15.35 -4.21 15.64
CA ARG A 91 14.75 -4.73 14.40
C ARG A 91 15.81 -5.32 13.47
N PHE A 92 15.38 -6.28 12.66
CA PHE A 92 16.17 -6.74 11.53
C PHE A 92 16.28 -5.65 10.45
N CYS A 93 17.38 -5.65 9.69
CA CYS A 93 17.64 -4.61 8.69
C CYS A 93 16.62 -4.67 7.55
N ARG A 94 16.04 -3.51 7.16
CA ARG A 94 15.02 -3.43 6.11
C ARG A 94 15.57 -3.90 4.75
N SER A 95 16.79 -3.51 4.40
CA SER A 95 17.43 -3.88 3.12
C SER A 95 17.68 -5.38 2.98
N ASP A 96 17.66 -6.11 4.09
CA ASP A 96 18.12 -7.50 4.14
C ASP A 96 16.95 -8.48 4.32
N ARG A 97 15.69 -7.99 4.35
CA ARG A 97 14.49 -8.81 4.62
C ARG A 97 14.37 -10.01 3.68
N GLY A 98 14.76 -9.86 2.42
CA GLY A 98 14.78 -10.91 1.39
C GLY A 98 15.88 -11.96 1.60
N LEU A 99 16.88 -11.70 2.46
CA LEU A 99 17.93 -12.67 2.81
C LEU A 99 17.45 -13.73 3.82
N LEU A 100 16.30 -13.48 4.46
CA LEU A 100 15.73 -14.40 5.42
C LEU A 100 15.06 -15.57 4.68
N SER A 101 15.65 -16.75 4.71
CA SER A 101 14.97 -17.96 4.24
C SER A 101 13.92 -18.47 5.24
N ARG A 102 14.07 -18.11 6.54
CA ARG A 102 13.18 -18.47 7.65
C ARG A 102 12.66 -17.24 8.40
N PRO A 103 11.47 -17.31 9.01
CA PRO A 103 10.50 -18.43 9.02
C PRO A 103 9.92 -18.73 7.62
N THR A 104 9.51 -19.97 7.34
CA THR A 104 8.97 -20.32 6.01
C THR A 104 7.59 -19.68 5.78
N VAL A 105 7.10 -19.66 4.53
CA VAL A 105 5.73 -19.21 4.22
C VAL A 105 4.71 -19.99 5.08
N ASN A 106 4.85 -21.32 5.16
CA ASN A 106 3.98 -22.16 5.99
C ASN A 106 4.00 -21.77 7.48
N THR A 107 5.17 -21.44 8.04
CA THR A 107 5.27 -20.96 9.43
C THR A 107 4.58 -19.60 9.61
N VAL A 108 4.75 -18.68 8.65
CA VAL A 108 4.07 -17.36 8.70
C VAL A 108 2.55 -17.51 8.55
N MET A 109 2.07 -18.40 7.69
CA MET A 109 0.64 -18.69 7.58
C MET A 109 0.09 -19.37 8.84
N ALA A 110 0.89 -20.22 9.52
CA ALA A 110 0.52 -20.77 10.82
C ALA A 110 0.43 -19.69 11.89
N PHE A 111 1.35 -18.72 11.89
CA PHE A 111 1.31 -17.56 12.76
C PHE A 111 0.05 -16.71 12.50
N ARG A 112 -0.26 -16.43 11.22
CA ARG A 112 -1.50 -15.74 10.82
C ARG A 112 -2.74 -16.42 11.35
N ARG A 113 -2.88 -17.73 11.11
CA ARG A 113 -4.02 -18.52 11.59
C ARG A 113 -4.15 -18.47 13.11
N HIS A 114 -3.04 -18.64 13.84
CA HIS A 114 -3.05 -18.55 15.30
C HIS A 114 -3.62 -17.21 15.78
N ILE A 115 -3.16 -16.09 15.22
CA ILE A 115 -3.65 -14.75 15.60
C ILE A 115 -5.12 -14.56 15.19
N ASN A 116 -5.50 -15.04 14.01
CA ASN A 116 -6.88 -14.98 13.53
C ASN A 116 -7.85 -15.77 14.43
N ASP A 117 -7.40 -16.86 15.06
CA ASP A 117 -8.21 -17.67 15.97
C ASP A 117 -8.37 -17.01 17.36
N VAL A 118 -7.32 -16.37 17.87
CA VAL A 118 -7.31 -15.83 19.24
C VAL A 118 -7.90 -14.42 19.37
N ILE A 119 -7.78 -13.57 18.34
CA ILE A 119 -8.31 -12.19 18.39
C ILE A 119 -9.84 -12.17 18.59
N PRO A 120 -10.66 -12.94 17.87
CA PRO A 120 -12.11 -12.98 18.11
C PRO A 120 -12.49 -13.42 19.52
N ILE A 121 -11.71 -14.33 20.12
CA ILE A 121 -11.89 -14.75 21.52
C ILE A 121 -11.58 -13.57 22.46
N LEU A 122 -10.49 -12.85 22.21
CA LEU A 122 -10.11 -11.69 23.02
C LEU A 122 -11.13 -10.55 22.90
N ILE A 123 -11.66 -10.29 21.71
CA ILE A 123 -12.75 -9.32 21.50
C ILE A 123 -13.86 -9.60 22.51
N ASN A 124 -14.35 -10.85 22.58
CA ASN A 124 -15.42 -11.25 23.51
C ASN A 124 -15.05 -11.07 24.99
N LYS A 125 -13.80 -11.30 25.38
CA LYS A 125 -13.33 -11.13 26.77
C LYS A 125 -13.24 -9.67 27.21
N VAL A 126 -12.88 -8.78 26.28
CA VAL A 126 -12.64 -7.36 26.58
C VAL A 126 -13.95 -6.55 26.59
N LEU A 127 -15.03 -7.09 26.00
CA LEU A 127 -16.36 -6.45 26.03
C LEU A 127 -16.83 -6.17 27.46
N GLY A 128 -17.30 -4.95 27.70
CA GLY A 128 -17.82 -4.49 28.98
C GLY A 128 -16.74 -4.17 30.02
N THR A 129 -15.47 -4.34 29.69
CA THR A 129 -14.36 -4.01 30.59
C THR A 129 -13.92 -2.56 30.43
N ALA A 130 -13.19 -2.03 31.41
CA ALA A 130 -12.59 -0.68 31.32
C ALA A 130 -11.59 -0.53 30.16
N ALA A 131 -11.04 -1.64 29.64
CA ALA A 131 -10.10 -1.65 28.53
C ALA A 131 -10.79 -1.59 27.15
N GLU A 132 -12.12 -1.74 27.08
CA GLU A 132 -12.87 -1.87 25.82
C GLU A 132 -12.55 -0.77 24.80
N ARG A 133 -12.59 0.49 25.24
CA ARG A 133 -12.40 1.64 24.35
C ARG A 133 -11.01 1.65 23.72
N GLU A 134 -9.98 1.41 24.52
CA GLU A 134 -8.59 1.46 24.06
C GLU A 134 -8.25 0.24 23.19
N PHE A 135 -8.74 -0.94 23.58
CA PHE A 135 -8.62 -2.16 22.77
C PHE A 135 -9.16 -1.96 21.35
N PHE A 136 -10.37 -1.40 21.23
CA PHE A 136 -10.97 -1.18 19.90
C PHE A 136 -10.23 -0.13 19.09
N ARG A 137 -9.76 0.94 19.73
CA ARG A 137 -8.93 1.94 19.05
C ARG A 137 -7.66 1.32 18.45
N VAL A 138 -6.95 0.50 19.22
CA VAL A 138 -5.71 -0.17 18.75
C VAL A 138 -6.02 -1.23 17.68
N LEU A 139 -7.13 -1.97 17.84
CA LEU A 139 -7.55 -2.94 16.84
C LEU A 139 -7.88 -2.26 15.49
N GLU A 140 -8.63 -1.16 15.51
CA GLU A 140 -8.98 -0.39 14.30
C GLU A 140 -7.73 0.20 13.61
N ILE A 141 -6.75 0.68 14.37
CA ILE A 141 -5.44 1.07 13.81
C ILE A 141 -4.77 -0.11 13.11
N GLY A 142 -4.77 -1.29 13.75
CA GLY A 142 -4.18 -2.50 13.18
C GLY A 142 -4.85 -2.94 11.87
N LEU A 143 -6.16 -2.78 11.76
CA LEU A 143 -6.91 -3.08 10.53
C LEU A 143 -6.51 -2.15 9.38
N ASN A 144 -6.50 -0.83 9.62
CA ASN A 144 -6.11 0.16 8.62
C ASN A 144 -4.63 0.03 8.24
N HIS A 145 -3.76 -0.30 9.20
CA HIS A 145 -2.37 -0.64 8.96
C HIS A 145 -2.22 -1.89 8.07
N GLU A 146 -3.03 -2.93 8.27
CA GLU A 146 -3.02 -4.06 7.35
C GLU A 146 -3.51 -3.69 5.94
N GLN A 147 -4.48 -2.78 5.82
CA GLN A 147 -4.92 -2.28 4.51
C GLN A 147 -3.82 -1.49 3.78
N GLN A 148 -3.00 -0.71 4.49
CA GLN A 148 -1.77 -0.13 3.91
C GLN A 148 -0.84 -1.23 3.40
N HIS A 149 -0.63 -2.29 4.18
CA HIS A 149 0.19 -3.42 3.76
C HIS A 149 -0.42 -4.25 2.62
N GLN A 150 -1.74 -4.24 2.43
CA GLN A 150 -2.41 -4.88 1.29
C GLN A 150 -2.04 -4.16 -0.02
N GLU A 151 -2.02 -2.84 -0.02
CA GLU A 151 -1.53 -2.06 -1.16
C GLU A 151 -0.04 -2.34 -1.42
N LEU A 152 0.79 -2.32 -0.38
CA LEU A 152 2.21 -2.59 -0.50
C LEU A 152 2.51 -4.00 -1.02
N ILE A 153 1.74 -5.01 -0.62
CA ILE A 153 1.88 -6.36 -1.17
C ILE A 153 1.74 -6.34 -2.69
N LEU A 154 0.78 -5.58 -3.23
CA LEU A 154 0.54 -5.49 -4.67
C LEU A 154 1.66 -4.73 -5.38
N THR A 155 2.12 -3.60 -4.84
CA THR A 155 3.22 -2.83 -5.46
C THR A 155 4.53 -3.61 -5.44
N ASP A 156 4.83 -4.27 -4.33
CA ASP A 156 6.12 -4.94 -4.14
C ASP A 156 6.22 -6.20 -5.00
N ILE A 157 5.12 -6.97 -5.09
CA ILE A 157 5.08 -8.15 -5.94
C ILE A 157 5.01 -7.79 -7.43
N LYS A 158 4.32 -6.69 -7.80
CA LYS A 158 4.36 -6.16 -9.18
C LYS A 158 5.79 -5.86 -9.58
N HIS A 159 6.52 -5.14 -8.73
CA HIS A 159 7.91 -4.80 -9.00
C HIS A 159 8.77 -6.06 -9.13
N ALA A 160 8.68 -6.99 -8.17
CA ALA A 160 9.48 -8.22 -8.19
C ALA A 160 9.27 -9.08 -9.44
N LEU A 161 8.02 -9.28 -9.86
CA LEU A 161 7.72 -10.11 -11.03
C LEU A 161 7.94 -9.39 -12.36
N SER A 162 7.92 -8.05 -12.38
CA SER A 162 8.32 -7.27 -13.57
C SER A 162 9.78 -7.48 -13.96
N LEU A 163 10.65 -7.77 -12.98
CA LEU A 163 12.07 -8.05 -13.19
C LEU A 163 12.33 -9.48 -13.67
N ASN A 164 11.35 -10.37 -13.53
CA ASN A 164 11.48 -11.73 -14.05
C ASN A 164 11.39 -11.68 -15.59
N PRO A 165 12.37 -12.22 -16.34
CA PRO A 165 12.33 -12.20 -17.80
C PRO A 165 11.12 -12.93 -18.41
N LEU A 166 10.48 -13.83 -17.67
CA LEU A 166 9.24 -14.49 -18.08
C LEU A 166 7.99 -13.60 -17.92
N GLN A 167 8.10 -12.49 -17.19
CA GLN A 167 7.03 -11.53 -16.91
C GLN A 167 5.69 -12.20 -16.56
N PRO A 168 5.66 -13.07 -15.53
CA PRO A 168 4.47 -13.83 -15.20
C PRO A 168 3.32 -12.91 -14.78
N ALA A 169 2.09 -13.26 -15.14
CA ALA A 169 0.91 -12.59 -14.62
C ALA A 169 0.65 -13.01 -13.15
N ILE A 170 0.28 -12.05 -12.30
CA ILE A 170 -0.06 -12.30 -10.89
C ILE A 170 -1.50 -12.76 -10.77
N PHE A 171 -2.40 -12.13 -11.51
CA PHE A 171 -3.82 -12.49 -11.54
C PHE A 171 -4.22 -13.03 -12.93
N PRO A 172 -5.11 -14.03 -12.98
CA PRO A 172 -5.65 -14.51 -14.23
C PRO A 172 -6.67 -13.51 -14.82
N GLY A 173 -6.90 -13.62 -16.12
CA GLY A 173 -7.98 -12.92 -16.82
C GLY A 173 -7.55 -11.63 -17.51
N ASP A 174 -8.53 -10.94 -18.10
CA ASP A 174 -8.34 -9.69 -18.81
C ASP A 174 -8.78 -8.48 -18.00
N ILE A 175 -8.07 -7.37 -18.19
CA ILE A 175 -8.45 -6.07 -17.66
C ILE A 175 -9.31 -5.37 -18.71
N PRO A 176 -10.49 -4.82 -18.36
CA PRO A 176 -11.22 -3.94 -19.25
C PRO A 176 -10.34 -2.77 -19.67
N ARG A 177 -10.33 -2.43 -20.97
CA ARG A 177 -9.67 -1.21 -21.43
C ARG A 177 -10.35 0.03 -20.86
N ALA A 178 -9.56 1.05 -20.59
CA ALA A 178 -10.06 2.35 -20.20
C ALA A 178 -10.91 2.95 -21.33
N THR A 179 -12.05 3.52 -20.95
CA THR A 179 -12.87 4.32 -21.87
C THR A 179 -12.08 5.57 -22.25
N PRO A 180 -12.04 5.97 -23.54
CA PRO A 180 -11.42 7.23 -23.94
C PRO A 180 -11.95 8.39 -23.10
N PRO A 181 -11.07 9.11 -22.38
CA PRO A 181 -11.52 10.24 -21.59
C PRO A 181 -11.94 11.39 -22.50
N GLY A 182 -12.84 12.24 -22.00
CA GLY A 182 -13.14 13.51 -22.64
C GLY A 182 -11.93 14.44 -22.67
N ARG A 183 -12.06 15.57 -23.39
CA ARG A 183 -11.10 16.67 -23.28
C ARG A 183 -11.09 17.18 -21.83
N ILE A 184 -9.90 17.48 -21.30
CA ILE A 184 -9.72 18.05 -19.96
C ILE A 184 -10.68 19.23 -19.79
N GLN A 185 -11.47 19.19 -18.73
CA GLN A 185 -12.16 20.34 -18.20
C GLN A 185 -11.42 20.84 -16.96
N TRP A 186 -11.54 22.13 -16.69
CA TRP A 186 -10.87 22.77 -15.57
C TRP A 186 -11.88 23.17 -14.51
N GLU A 187 -11.76 22.58 -13.33
CA GLU A 187 -12.51 23.01 -12.16
C GLU A 187 -11.84 24.25 -11.56
N SER A 188 -12.61 25.33 -11.46
CA SER A 188 -12.13 26.60 -10.92
C SER A 188 -12.32 26.65 -9.41
N ILE A 189 -11.24 26.85 -8.67
CA ILE A 189 -11.27 27.06 -7.21
C ILE A 189 -11.03 28.54 -6.95
N SER A 190 -11.99 29.18 -6.30
CA SER A 190 -11.91 30.60 -5.96
C SER A 190 -10.86 30.86 -4.88
N GLU A 191 -10.28 32.04 -4.85
CA GLU A 191 -9.43 32.44 -3.74
C GLU A 191 -10.25 32.54 -2.44
N GLY A 192 -9.66 32.17 -1.31
CA GLY A 192 -10.35 32.24 -0.03
C GLY A 192 -9.69 31.44 1.08
N ILE A 193 -10.35 31.47 2.25
CA ILE A 193 -9.96 30.65 3.39
C ILE A 193 -10.78 29.36 3.36
N TYR A 194 -10.08 28.23 3.30
CA TYR A 194 -10.65 26.89 3.30
C TYR A 194 -10.29 26.16 4.61
N GLU A 195 -11.11 25.16 4.98
CA GLU A 195 -10.80 24.26 6.08
C GLU A 195 -10.23 22.96 5.53
N LEU A 196 -9.04 22.57 5.98
CA LEU A 196 -8.33 21.34 5.59
C LEU A 196 -8.16 20.44 6.82
N GLY A 197 -8.06 19.13 6.59
CA GLY A 197 -7.96 18.11 7.64
C GLY A 197 -9.30 17.76 8.28
N THR A 198 -9.27 16.91 9.31
CA THR A 198 -10.47 16.37 9.96
C THR A 198 -10.45 16.53 11.49
N ASP A 199 -11.64 16.74 12.07
CA ASP A 199 -11.91 16.64 13.51
C ASP A 199 -12.94 15.52 13.80
N LEU A 200 -13.20 14.64 12.83
CA LEU A 200 -14.20 13.59 12.95
C LEU A 200 -13.82 12.57 14.02
N GLU A 201 -14.83 12.05 14.73
CA GLU A 201 -14.63 10.96 15.70
C GLU A 201 -14.41 9.58 15.05
N SER A 202 -14.74 9.44 13.76
CA SER A 202 -14.44 8.23 12.99
C SER A 202 -12.93 8.09 12.77
N PHE A 203 -12.49 6.86 12.47
CA PHE A 203 -11.08 6.61 12.19
C PHE A 203 -10.52 7.56 11.12
N HIS A 204 -9.34 8.08 11.41
CA HIS A 204 -8.44 8.80 10.54
C HIS A 204 -7.02 8.61 11.11
N PHE A 205 -6.00 8.66 10.27
CA PHE A 205 -4.63 8.70 10.76
C PHE A 205 -4.34 10.04 11.43
N ASP A 206 -3.39 10.04 12.36
CA ASP A 206 -3.03 11.23 13.15
C ASP A 206 -2.54 12.41 12.29
N ASN A 207 -1.95 12.13 11.14
CA ASN A 207 -1.49 13.11 10.16
C ASN A 207 -2.61 13.80 9.36
N GLU A 208 -3.86 13.34 9.45
CA GLU A 208 -5.02 13.93 8.76
C GLU A 208 -5.66 15.08 9.56
N GLY A 209 -5.25 15.27 10.82
CA GLY A 209 -5.78 16.29 11.72
C GLY A 209 -4.70 17.20 12.33
N PRO A 210 -5.12 18.17 13.17
CA PRO A 210 -6.50 18.62 13.33
C PRO A 210 -6.98 19.44 12.13
N ARG A 211 -8.29 19.67 12.04
CA ARG A 211 -8.83 20.59 11.03
C ARG A 211 -8.32 22.00 11.29
N HIS A 212 -7.89 22.68 10.24
CA HIS A 212 -7.32 24.02 10.33
C HIS A 212 -7.66 24.86 9.10
N LYS A 213 -7.50 26.19 9.23
CA LYS A 213 -7.77 27.14 8.16
C LYS A 213 -6.52 27.41 7.33
N GLN A 214 -6.65 27.33 6.02
CA GLN A 214 -5.60 27.65 5.06
C GLN A 214 -6.14 28.64 4.02
N TYR A 215 -5.38 29.69 3.71
CA TYR A 215 -5.69 30.56 2.58
C TYR A 215 -5.15 29.95 1.29
N LEU A 216 -6.00 29.86 0.27
CA LEU A 216 -5.68 29.42 -1.07
C LEU A 216 -5.90 30.58 -2.04
N SER A 217 -4.94 30.83 -2.94
CA SER A 217 -5.15 31.71 -4.10
C SER A 217 -6.09 31.05 -5.11
N SER A 218 -6.57 31.79 -6.11
CA SER A 218 -7.38 31.18 -7.17
C SER A 218 -6.52 30.28 -8.06
N TYR A 219 -7.04 29.10 -8.39
CA TYR A 219 -6.37 28.13 -9.26
C TYR A 219 -7.39 27.26 -9.99
N HIS A 220 -6.89 26.45 -10.93
CA HIS A 220 -7.67 25.45 -11.63
C HIS A 220 -7.04 24.08 -11.44
N ILE A 221 -7.87 23.04 -11.38
CA ILE A 221 -7.44 21.65 -11.38
C ILE A 221 -8.18 20.89 -12.49
N ALA A 222 -7.47 19.99 -13.18
CA ALA A 222 -8.07 19.16 -14.21
C ALA A 222 -9.10 18.19 -13.59
N ASP A 223 -10.22 17.97 -14.29
CA ASP A 223 -11.29 17.04 -13.90
C ASP A 223 -10.92 15.55 -14.12
N ARG A 224 -9.75 15.29 -14.69
CA ARG A 224 -9.18 13.96 -14.88
C ARG A 224 -7.67 13.97 -14.80
N THR A 225 -7.11 12.78 -14.62
CA THR A 225 -5.67 12.54 -14.69
C THR A 225 -5.15 12.56 -16.13
N VAL A 226 -3.85 12.78 -16.27
CA VAL A 226 -3.09 12.64 -17.52
C VAL A 226 -3.15 11.18 -17.99
N THR A 227 -3.35 10.97 -19.30
CA THR A 227 -3.39 9.63 -19.89
C THR A 227 -2.01 9.13 -20.34
N ASN A 228 -1.93 7.83 -20.60
CA ASN A 228 -0.77 7.23 -21.25
C ASN A 228 -0.49 7.83 -22.64
N GLU A 229 -1.53 8.18 -23.41
CA GLU A 229 -1.36 8.86 -24.72
C GLU A 229 -0.68 10.21 -24.55
N GLU A 230 -1.19 11.05 -23.65
CA GLU A 230 -0.68 12.39 -23.39
C GLU A 230 0.75 12.34 -22.84
N PHE A 231 1.04 11.40 -21.95
CA PHE A 231 2.40 11.20 -21.44
C PHE A 231 3.36 10.66 -22.53
N LEU A 232 2.87 9.83 -23.45
CA LEU A 232 3.66 9.38 -24.59
C LEU A 232 3.97 10.53 -25.56
N GLU A 233 3.08 11.51 -25.72
CA GLU A 233 3.37 12.74 -26.47
C GLU A 233 4.50 13.54 -25.81
N PHE A 234 4.51 13.65 -24.48
CA PHE A 234 5.62 14.24 -23.72
C PHE A 234 6.95 13.51 -23.97
N ILE A 235 6.95 12.17 -23.97
CA ILE A 235 8.16 11.38 -24.30
C ILE A 235 8.63 11.69 -25.73
N LYS A 236 7.72 11.65 -26.71
CA LYS A 236 8.02 11.89 -28.13
C LYS A 236 8.50 13.32 -28.41
N ALA A 237 8.05 14.28 -27.62
CA ALA A 237 8.51 15.68 -27.67
C ALA A 237 9.91 15.88 -27.05
N GLY A 238 10.56 14.82 -26.57
CA GLY A 238 11.89 14.88 -25.98
C GLY A 238 11.88 15.21 -24.49
N GLY A 239 10.78 14.91 -23.78
CA GLY A 239 10.62 15.20 -22.34
C GLY A 239 11.80 14.71 -21.49
N TYR A 240 12.25 13.48 -21.71
CA TYR A 240 13.38 12.86 -20.99
C TYR A 240 14.78 13.32 -21.46
N SER A 241 14.86 14.10 -22.55
CA SER A 241 16.12 14.64 -23.07
C SER A 241 16.24 16.16 -22.89
N ASN A 242 15.21 16.82 -22.39
CA ASN A 242 15.13 18.26 -22.28
C ASN A 242 15.29 18.71 -20.83
N GLN A 243 16.52 19.00 -20.41
CA GLN A 243 16.86 19.43 -19.05
C GLN A 243 16.04 20.61 -18.54
N VAL A 244 15.58 21.51 -19.42
CA VAL A 244 14.83 22.72 -19.03
C VAL A 244 13.50 22.38 -18.35
N LEU A 245 12.96 21.19 -18.58
CA LEU A 245 11.71 20.72 -17.99
C LEU A 245 11.88 20.18 -16.57
N TRP A 246 13.11 19.96 -16.09
CA TRP A 246 13.36 19.20 -14.88
C TRP A 246 13.95 20.06 -13.76
N LEU A 247 13.53 19.77 -12.53
CA LEU A 247 14.26 20.21 -11.33
C LEU A 247 15.71 19.70 -11.39
N ASP A 248 16.66 20.49 -10.88
CA ASP A 248 18.10 20.15 -10.97
C ASP A 248 18.44 18.78 -10.36
N LYS A 249 17.89 18.50 -9.17
CA LYS A 249 18.03 17.18 -8.52
C LYS A 249 17.43 16.05 -9.36
N ALA A 250 16.27 16.29 -9.97
CA ALA A 250 15.61 15.31 -10.82
C ALA A 250 16.45 15.00 -12.06
N TRP A 251 16.97 16.02 -12.73
CA TRP A 251 17.81 15.85 -13.91
C TRP A 251 19.05 15.00 -13.62
N ALA A 252 19.69 15.21 -12.47
CA ALA A 252 20.82 14.40 -12.03
C ALA A 252 20.45 12.91 -11.86
N GLU A 253 19.30 12.63 -11.25
CA GLU A 253 18.80 11.28 -10.97
C GLU A 253 18.41 10.56 -12.26
N ILE A 254 17.58 11.17 -13.11
CA ILE A 254 17.15 10.54 -14.38
C ILE A 254 18.33 10.33 -15.34
N SER A 255 19.34 11.20 -15.31
CA SER A 255 20.54 11.05 -16.13
C SER A 255 21.41 9.90 -15.63
N ALA A 256 21.57 9.76 -14.32
CA ALA A 256 22.34 8.69 -13.70
C ALA A 256 21.71 7.31 -13.93
N GLU A 257 20.39 7.23 -13.82
CA GLU A 257 19.63 5.99 -14.00
C GLU A 257 19.12 5.77 -15.44
N GLN A 258 19.37 6.73 -16.32
CA GLN A 258 19.01 6.70 -17.74
C GLN A 258 17.52 6.46 -18.01
N TRP A 259 16.65 7.13 -17.25
CA TRP A 259 15.21 7.01 -17.44
C TRP A 259 14.79 7.57 -18.81
N LYS A 260 13.83 6.90 -19.44
CA LYS A 260 13.31 7.27 -20.77
C LYS A 260 11.79 7.14 -20.89
N ARG A 261 11.14 6.62 -19.86
CA ARG A 261 9.74 6.21 -19.83
C ARG A 261 9.33 5.87 -18.40
N PRO A 262 8.01 5.90 -18.09
CA PRO A 262 7.48 5.42 -16.82
C PRO A 262 7.92 3.98 -16.52
N CYS A 263 7.87 3.62 -15.23
CA CYS A 263 8.17 2.26 -14.80
C CYS A 263 7.24 1.24 -15.51
N TYR A 264 7.75 0.04 -15.76
CA TYR A 264 7.05 -1.08 -16.44
C TYR A 264 6.72 -0.91 -17.92
N TRP A 265 6.90 0.29 -18.49
CA TRP A 265 6.73 0.48 -19.93
C TRP A 265 7.88 -0.17 -20.68
N ASN A 266 7.59 -0.70 -21.86
CA ASN A 266 8.60 -1.20 -22.80
C ASN A 266 8.25 -0.77 -24.22
N GLU A 267 9.26 -0.38 -24.96
CA GLU A 267 9.18 -0.04 -26.38
C GLU A 267 9.78 -1.19 -27.20
N SER A 268 9.07 -1.59 -28.24
CA SER A 268 9.50 -2.62 -29.20
C SER A 268 9.05 -2.24 -30.61
N ASP A 269 9.52 -2.98 -31.62
CA ASP A 269 9.10 -2.79 -33.02
C ASP A 269 7.58 -2.93 -33.21
N ASP A 270 6.92 -3.70 -32.34
CA ASP A 270 5.47 -3.91 -32.34
C ASP A 270 4.69 -2.84 -31.55
N GLY A 271 5.39 -1.85 -30.98
CA GLY A 271 4.83 -0.72 -30.24
C GLY A 271 5.13 -0.75 -28.74
N TRP A 272 4.36 0.07 -28.00
CA TRP A 272 4.48 0.24 -26.56
C TRP A 272 3.66 -0.78 -25.78
N THR A 273 4.28 -1.36 -24.75
CA THR A 273 3.67 -2.30 -23.82
C THR A 273 3.89 -1.86 -22.38
N GLU A 274 3.05 -2.35 -21.47
CA GLU A 274 3.21 -2.18 -20.02
C GLU A 274 3.15 -3.57 -19.35
N TYR A 275 4.05 -3.83 -18.41
CA TYR A 275 3.87 -4.94 -17.47
C TYR A 275 2.84 -4.59 -16.39
N THR A 276 1.75 -5.34 -16.36
CA THR A 276 0.64 -5.17 -15.42
C THR A 276 0.55 -6.34 -14.43
N MET A 277 -0.32 -6.25 -13.42
CA MET A 277 -0.65 -7.39 -12.55
C MET A 277 -1.24 -8.59 -13.30
N TYR A 278 -1.62 -8.40 -14.57
CA TYR A 278 -2.24 -9.40 -15.42
C TYR A 278 -1.35 -9.74 -16.62
N GLY A 279 -0.03 -9.55 -16.46
CA GLY A 279 1.00 -9.78 -17.48
C GLY A 279 1.29 -8.57 -18.35
N THR A 280 2.23 -8.74 -19.28
CA THR A 280 2.60 -7.73 -20.28
C THR A 280 1.51 -7.58 -21.33
N ARG A 281 1.10 -6.33 -21.58
CA ARG A 281 0.00 -6.00 -22.48
C ARG A 281 0.35 -4.77 -23.33
N PRO A 282 -0.31 -4.58 -24.49
CA PRO A 282 -0.25 -3.32 -25.21
C PRO A 282 -0.64 -2.16 -24.28
N LEU A 283 0.10 -1.05 -24.36
CA LEU A 283 -0.16 0.13 -23.55
C LEU A 283 -1.57 0.66 -23.83
N ASP A 284 -2.39 0.81 -22.78
CA ASP A 284 -3.73 1.39 -22.91
C ASP A 284 -3.63 2.91 -22.94
N MET A 285 -3.69 3.48 -24.14
CA MET A 285 -3.55 4.91 -24.40
C MET A 285 -4.55 5.78 -23.61
N ASN A 286 -5.72 5.23 -23.24
CA ASN A 286 -6.77 5.96 -22.53
C ASN A 286 -6.64 5.90 -21.01
N ALA A 287 -5.83 4.98 -20.49
CA ALA A 287 -5.69 4.81 -19.04
C ALA A 287 -4.85 5.95 -18.43
N PRO A 288 -5.07 6.29 -17.15
CA PRO A 288 -4.19 7.20 -16.42
C PRO A 288 -2.74 6.73 -16.46
N VAL A 289 -1.80 7.65 -16.69
CA VAL A 289 -0.39 7.33 -16.53
C VAL A 289 -0.09 6.98 -15.07
N CYS A 290 0.61 5.86 -14.87
CA CYS A 290 0.92 5.30 -13.56
C CYS A 290 2.40 5.00 -13.42
N HIS A 291 2.87 4.84 -12.18
CA HIS A 291 4.26 4.50 -11.84
C HIS A 291 5.27 5.52 -12.38
N ILE A 292 4.88 6.79 -12.38
CA ILE A 292 5.76 7.94 -12.58
C ILE A 292 6.17 8.50 -11.21
N SER A 293 7.41 8.93 -11.10
CA SER A 293 7.92 9.66 -9.95
C SER A 293 7.27 11.04 -9.82
N TYR A 294 7.44 11.66 -8.64
CA TYR A 294 7.13 13.08 -8.46
C TYR A 294 7.84 13.96 -9.51
N TYR A 295 9.09 13.64 -9.87
CA TYR A 295 9.86 14.42 -10.83
C TYR A 295 9.31 14.34 -12.25
N GLU A 296 8.87 13.15 -12.68
CA GLU A 296 8.22 12.98 -13.98
C GLU A 296 6.88 13.71 -14.04
N ALA A 297 6.11 13.71 -12.94
CA ALA A 297 4.86 14.45 -12.85
C ALA A 297 5.08 15.96 -12.93
N ASP A 298 6.11 16.48 -12.25
CA ASP A 298 6.50 17.91 -12.29
C ASP A 298 7.01 18.32 -13.68
N ALA A 299 7.87 17.52 -14.30
CA ALA A 299 8.42 17.82 -15.62
C ALA A 299 7.39 17.74 -16.76
N TYR A 300 6.33 16.96 -16.56
CA TYR A 300 5.20 16.90 -17.49
C TYR A 300 4.29 18.14 -17.40
N ALA A 301 4.10 18.68 -16.19
CA ALA A 301 3.16 19.76 -15.90
C ALA A 301 3.58 21.12 -16.46
#